data_AF-R9GWX2-F1
#
_entry.id   AF-R9GWX2-F1
#
_cell.length_a   1.000
_cell.length_b   1.000
_cell.length_c   1.000
_cell.angle_alpha   90.00
_cell.angle_beta   90.00
_cell.angle_gamma   90.00
#
_symmetry.space_group_name_H-M   'P 1'
#
loop_
_entity.id
_entity.type
_entity.pdbx_description
1 polymer ?
#
loop_
_entity_poly.entity_id
_entity_poly.type
_entity_poly.pdbx_seq_one_letter_code
_entity_poly.pdbx_strand_id
1 'polypeptide(L)' 'MCKIKRKVEPEKKYKLKVEAKGADIRVFLDNEREPVLKINDNEFVKGTIGLRSYDALPSYGNMKIVK' A
#
# COMPACT_ATOMS: atom_id res chain seq x y z
N MET A 1 5.37 16.03 2.09
CA MET A 1 4.08 15.32 2.19
C MET A 1 3.52 15.07 0.79
N CYS A 2 3.54 13.82 0.31
CA CYS A 2 2.90 13.46 -0.96
C CYS A 2 1.39 13.29 -0.70
N LYS A 3 0.54 14.09 -1.34
CA LYS A 3 -0.92 14.00 -1.21
C LYS A 3 -1.48 13.28 -2.44
N ILE A 4 -2.00 12.06 -2.25
CA ILE A 4 -2.71 11.33 -3.30
C ILE A 4 -4.17 11.78 -3.30
N LYS A 5 -4.63 12.37 -4.40
CA LYS A 5 -6.02 12.82 -4.56
C LYS A 5 -6.91 11.68 -5.01
N ARG A 6 -7.15 10.70 -4.13
CA ARG A 6 -8.06 9.60 -4.43
C ARG A 6 -9.01 9.36 -3.26
N LYS A 7 -10.32 9.39 -3.55
CA LYS A 7 -11.36 9.14 -2.55
C LYS A 7 -11.42 7.63 -2.28
N VAL A 8 -11.33 7.27 -1.01
CA VAL A 8 -11.56 5.90 -0.52
C VAL A 8 -12.95 5.88 0.10
N GLU A 9 -13.75 4.89 -0.25
CA GLU A 9 -15.14 4.78 0.17
C GLU A 9 -15.29 3.64 1.18
N PRO A 10 -16.11 3.80 2.23
CA PRO A 10 -16.42 2.71 3.15
C PRO A 10 -17.14 1.57 2.41
N GLU A 11 -17.07 0.37 2.97
CA GLU A 11 -17.73 -0.85 2.46
C GLU A 11 -17.28 -1.32 1.06
N LYS A 12 -16.38 -0.57 0.40
CA LYS A 12 -15.77 -0.96 -0.86
C LYS A 12 -14.50 -1.77 -0.63
N LYS A 13 -14.42 -2.91 -1.30
CA LYS A 13 -13.22 -3.75 -1.31
C LYS A 13 -12.21 -3.21 -2.31
N TYR A 14 -10.98 -3.01 -1.86
CA TYR A 14 -9.86 -2.57 -2.69
C TYR A 14 -8.79 -3.65 -2.80
N LYS A 15 -8.07 -3.68 -3.93
CA LYS A 15 -6.86 -4.49 -4.08
C LYS A 15 -5.64 -3.60 -3.93
N LEU A 16 -4.97 -3.70 -2.79
CA LEU A 16 -3.72 -3.00 -2.54
C LEU A 16 -2.54 -3.89 -2.90
N LYS A 17 -1.62 -3.37 -3.71
CA LYS A 17 -0.32 -4.00 -3.99
C LYS A 17 0.79 -3.02 -3.65
N VAL A 18 1.78 -3.49 -2.91
CA VAL A 18 2.98 -2.71 -2.56
C VAL A 18 4.20 -3.43 -3.12
N GLU A 19 5.03 -2.70 -3.85
CA GLU A 19 6.36 -3.15 -4.27
C GLU A 19 7.38 -2.29 -3.52
N ALA A 20 8.15 -2.92 -2.64
CA ALA A 20 9.23 -2.27 -1.91
C ALA A 20 10.57 -2.92 -2.31
N LYS A 21 11.43 -2.17 -2.99
CA LYS A 21 12.75 -2.62 -3.48
C LYS A 21 13.82 -1.68 -2.99
N GLY A 22 14.43 -2.01 -1.84
CA GLY A 22 15.36 -1.11 -1.17
C GLY A 22 14.68 0.20 -0.84
N ALA A 23 15.14 1.29 -1.45
CA ALA A 23 14.54 2.62 -1.26
C ALA A 23 13.36 2.93 -2.20
N ASP A 24 13.12 2.14 -3.26
CA ASP A 24 12.00 2.37 -4.20
C ASP A 24 10.73 1.72 -3.67
N ILE A 25 9.75 2.55 -3.29
CA ILE A 25 8.45 2.12 -2.77
C ILE A 25 7.37 2.55 -3.76
N ARG A 26 6.60 1.57 -4.24
CA ARG A 26 5.49 1.77 -5.17
C ARG A 26 4.21 1.15 -4.63
N VAL A 27 3.12 1.90 -4.68
CA VAL A 27 1.80 1.44 -4.23
C VAL A 27 0.84 1.49 -5.40
N PHE A 28 0.09 0.42 -5.60
CA PHE A 28 -0.91 0.26 -6.65
C PHE A 28 -2.27 -0.06 -6.01
N LEU A 29 -3.34 0.45 -6.62
CA LEU A 29 -4.71 0.24 -6.20
C LEU A 29 -5.51 -0.40 -7.35
N ASP A 30 -6.37 -1.36 -7.06
CA ASP A 30 -7.33 -1.97 -7.98
C ASP A 30 -6.73 -2.50 -9.30
N ASN A 31 -5.50 -3.03 -9.23
CA ASN A 31 -4.73 -3.55 -10.37
C ASN A 31 -4.37 -2.50 -11.44
N GLU A 32 -4.30 -1.22 -11.08
CA GLU A 32 -3.79 -0.19 -11.98
C GLU A 32 -2.34 -0.47 -12.41
N ARG A 33 -2.04 -0.12 -13.67
CA ARG A 33 -0.68 -0.27 -14.22
C ARG A 33 0.28 0.78 -13.67
N GLU A 34 -0.23 1.97 -13.41
CA GLU A 34 0.54 3.06 -12.83
C GLU A 34 0.39 3.06 -11.31
N PRO A 35 1.48 3.27 -10.56
CA PRO A 35 1.39 3.34 -9.11
C PRO A 35 0.70 4.63 -8.69
N VAL A 36 -0.24 4.52 -7.74
CA VAL A 36 -0.86 5.70 -7.10
C VAL A 36 0.15 6.45 -6.23
N LEU A 37 1.15 5.73 -5.68
CA LEU A 37 2.28 6.31 -4.96
C LEU A 37 3.59 5.76 -5.52
N LYS A 38 4.54 6.65 -5.82
CA LYS A 38 5.94 6.31 -6.08
C LYS A 38 6.81 7.24 -5.27
N ILE A 39 7.61 6.67 -4.37
CA ILE A 39 8.49 7.43 -3.48
C ILE A 39 9.83 6.73 -3.33
N ASN A 40 10.89 7.52 -3.14
CA ASN A 40 12.20 7.04 -2.75
C ASN A 40 12.44 7.41 -1.28
N ASP A 41 12.63 6.42 -0.43
CA ASP A 41 12.88 6.59 1.01
C ASP A 41 13.89 5.55 1.48
N ASN A 42 14.95 5.97 2.16
CA ASN A 42 16.05 5.11 2.57
C ASN A 42 16.21 4.96 4.09
N GLU A 43 15.24 5.45 4.88
CA GLU A 43 15.32 5.41 6.34
C GLU A 43 15.22 3.96 6.86
N PHE A 44 14.31 3.18 6.29
CA PHE A 44 14.08 1.78 6.66
C PHE A 44 14.01 0.85 5.44
N VAL A 45 15.17 0.36 4.99
CA VAL A 45 15.28 -0.48 3.78
C VAL A 45 14.85 -1.94 3.97
N LYS A 46 14.70 -2.42 5.22
CA LYS A 46 14.32 -3.81 5.55
C LYS A 46 13.51 -3.87 6.84
N GLY A 47 12.61 -4.85 6.95
CA GLY A 47 11.78 -5.07 8.13
C GLY A 47 10.75 -6.18 7.95
N THR A 48 9.75 -6.21 8.84
CA THR A 48 8.62 -7.14 8.79
C THR A 48 7.39 -6.51 8.14
N ILE A 49 6.52 -7.34 7.57
CA ILE A 49 5.24 -6.90 6.98
C ILE A 49 4.15 -7.02 8.04
N GLY A 50 3.32 -5.98 8.17
CA GLY A 50 2.20 -5.93 9.10
C GLY A 50 0.99 -5.23 8.51
N LEU A 51 -0.16 -5.39 9.16
CA LEU A 51 -1.41 -4.71 8.84
C LEU A 51 -1.75 -3.73 9.96
N ARG A 52 -2.31 -2.59 9.60
CA ARG A 52 -2.71 -1.54 10.53
C ARG A 52 -4.08 -0.99 10.15
N SER A 53 -4.95 -0.84 11.14
CA SER A 53 -6.16 -0.01 11.08
C SER A 53 -6.00 1.23 11.96
N TYR A 54 -6.79 2.25 11.69
CA TYR A 54 -6.91 3.45 12.53
C TYR A 54 -8.37 3.91 12.48
N ASP A 55 -9.01 3.97 13.64
CA ASP A 55 -10.41 4.39 13.82
C ASP A 55 -11.40 3.73 12.83
N ALA A 56 -11.14 2.45 12.51
CA ALA A 56 -11.91 1.69 11.55
C ALA A 56 -11.79 0.19 11.87
N LEU A 57 -12.81 -0.57 11.44
CA LEU A 57 -12.87 -2.04 11.56
C LEU A 57 -12.81 -2.71 10.17
N PRO A 58 -11.69 -2.61 9.43
CA PRO A 58 -11.56 -3.23 8.11
C PRO A 58 -11.36 -4.75 8.22
N SER A 59 -11.78 -5.46 7.18
CA SER A 59 -11.36 -6.86 6.97
C SER A 59 -10.23 -6.92 5.93
N TYR A 60 -9.26 -7.80 6.18
CA TYR A 60 -8.15 -8.07 5.27
C TYR A 60 -8.25 -9.52 4.79
N GLY A 61 -8.14 -9.72 3.49
CA GLY A 61 -8.21 -11.05 2.89
C GLY A 61 -7.29 -11.17 1.68
N ASN A 62 -6.97 -12.41 1.30
CA ASN A 62 -6.11 -12.72 0.16
C ASN A 62 -4.71 -12.10 0.24
N MET A 63 -4.16 -11.97 1.45
CA MET A 63 -2.80 -11.46 1.66
C MET A 63 -1.77 -12.46 1.14
N LYS A 64 -0.87 -11.98 0.28
CA LYS A 64 0.26 -12.76 -0.26
C LYS A 64 1.51 -11.91 -0.20
N ILE A 65 2.60 -12.50 0.27
CA ILE A 65 3.91 -11.87 0.34
C ILE A 65 4.81 -12.65 -0.60
N VAL A 66 5.41 -11.94 -1.56
CA VAL A 66 6.41 -12.48 -2.48
C VAL A 66 7.70 -11.71 -2.22
N LYS A 67 8.77 -12.44 -1.90
CA LYS A 67 10.10 -11.87 -1.69
C LYS A 67 10.83 -11.71 -3.01
#